data_AF-A0A259DFP9-F1
#
_entry.id   AF-A0A259DFP9-F1
#
_cell.length_a   1.000
_cell.length_b   1.000
_cell.length_c   1.000
_cell.angle_alpha   90.00
_cell.angle_beta   90.00
_cell.angle_gamma   90.00
#
_symmetry.space_group_name_H-M   'P 1'
#
loop_
_entity.id
_entity.type
_entity.pdbx_description
1 polymer ?
#
loop_
_entity_poly.entity_id
_entity_poly.type
_entity_poly.pdbx_seq_one_letter_code
_entity_poly.pdbx_strand_id
1 'polypeptide(L)'
;MSLLTNLQAFISAVGSDIKALNAAISSITFPSHAGNARKLIKSNGSSASWDFPTTQIATGGSVPTAASMGLGEIVENTYDGKLYIKKSVGGVETVLVLVAQNPLGTSAPMWNQDSSYMWSQ
;
A
#
# COMPACT_ATOMS: atom_id res chain seq x y z
N MET A 1 -37.21 46.17 -7.06
CA MET A 1 -37.06 44.90 -6.32
C MET A 1 -36.83 45.26 -4.85
N SER A 2 -37.51 44.62 -3.90
CA SER A 2 -37.36 44.94 -2.47
C SER A 2 -36.04 44.39 -1.93
N LEU A 3 -35.46 45.04 -0.91
CA LEU A 3 -34.29 44.52 -0.17
C LEU A 3 -34.53 43.09 0.33
N LEU A 4 -35.78 42.79 0.72
CA LEU A 4 -36.21 41.45 1.13
C LEU A 4 -36.16 40.46 -0.05
N THR A 5 -36.53 40.91 -1.25
CA THR A 5 -36.44 40.09 -2.46
C THR A 5 -34.98 39.77 -2.80
N ASN A 6 -34.07 40.73 -2.66
CA ASN A 6 -32.64 40.54 -2.91
C ASN A 6 -32.00 39.60 -1.87
N LEU A 7 -32.36 39.77 -0.60
CA LEU A 7 -31.89 38.89 0.48
C LEU A 7 -32.38 37.46 0.28
N GLN A 8 -33.66 37.29 -0.08
CA GLN A 8 -34.24 35.98 -0.37
C GLN A 8 -33.56 35.31 -1.57
N ALA A 9 -33.24 36.09 -2.62
CA ALA A 9 -32.51 35.59 -3.78
C ALA A 9 -31.09 35.11 -3.42
N PHE A 10 -30.36 35.89 -2.61
CA PHE A 10 -29.01 35.54 -2.16
C PHE A 10 -28.99 34.25 -1.32
N ILE A 11 -29.89 34.15 -0.32
CA ILE A 11 -29.98 32.95 0.54
C ILE A 11 -30.29 31.71 -0.29
N SER A 12 -31.20 31.84 -1.26
CA SER A 12 -31.58 30.74 -2.14
C SER A 12 -30.42 30.27 -3.03
N ALA A 13 -29.63 31.21 -3.56
CA ALA A 13 -28.43 30.91 -4.34
C ALA A 13 -27.38 30.18 -3.51
N VAL A 14 -27.03 30.71 -2.33
CA VAL A 14 -26.04 30.08 -1.43
C VAL A 14 -26.51 28.70 -0.96
N GLY A 15 -27.81 28.55 -0.64
CA GLY A 15 -28.38 27.26 -0.25
C GLY A 15 -28.29 26.23 -1.38
N SER A 16 -28.46 26.66 -2.63
CA SER A 16 -28.28 25.82 -3.82
C SER A 16 -26.83 25.37 -3.97
N ASP A 17 -25.88 26.30 -3.83
CA ASP A 17 -24.45 26.01 -3.96
C ASP A 17 -23.96 25.04 -2.88
N ILE A 18 -24.40 25.22 -1.62
CA ILE A 18 -24.07 24.30 -0.52
C ILE A 18 -24.63 22.90 -0.80
N LYS A 19 -25.87 22.81 -1.30
CA LYS A 19 -26.50 21.53 -1.64
C LYS A 19 -25.74 20.83 -2.77
N ALA A 20 -25.31 21.59 -3.78
CA ALA A 20 -24.50 21.07 -4.88
C ALA A 20 -23.12 20.60 -4.41
N LEU A 21 -22.45 21.36 -3.53
CA LEU A 21 -21.17 20.98 -2.93
C LEU A 21 -21.29 19.69 -2.10
N ASN A 22 -22.32 19.60 -1.25
CA ASN A 22 -22.56 18.39 -0.45
C ASN A 22 -22.80 17.17 -1.35
N ALA A 23 -23.63 17.32 -2.39
CA ALA A 23 -23.87 16.26 -3.36
C ALA A 23 -22.58 15.85 -4.09
N ALA A 24 -21.76 16.83 -4.51
CA ALA A 24 -20.49 16.57 -5.18
C ALA A 24 -19.54 15.79 -4.27
N ILE A 25 -19.32 16.24 -3.03
CA ILE A 25 -18.43 15.57 -2.07
C ILE A 25 -18.92 14.15 -1.75
N SER A 26 -20.22 13.98 -1.51
CA SER A 26 -20.80 12.66 -1.26
C SER A 26 -20.74 11.73 -2.49
N SER A 27 -20.68 12.28 -3.69
CA SER A 27 -20.54 11.53 -4.94
C SER A 27 -19.09 11.18 -5.30
N ILE A 28 -18.10 11.77 -4.60
CA ILE A 28 -16.69 11.40 -4.78
C ILE A 28 -16.53 9.96 -4.30
N THR A 29 -16.64 9.04 -5.26
CA THR A 29 -16.27 7.64 -5.07
C THR A 29 -14.78 7.53 -5.34
N PHE A 30 -13.98 7.42 -4.28
CA PHE A 30 -12.61 6.98 -4.46
C PHE A 30 -12.66 5.52 -4.95
N PRO A 31 -12.02 5.20 -6.09
CA PRO A 31 -12.23 3.91 -6.72
C PRO A 31 -11.70 2.77 -5.84
N SER A 32 -12.61 1.99 -5.26
CA SER A 32 -12.28 0.76 -4.53
C SER A 32 -11.93 -0.34 -5.54
N HIS A 33 -10.65 -0.66 -5.64
CA HIS A 33 -10.19 -1.82 -6.38
C HIS A 33 -9.86 -2.92 -5.36
N ALA A 34 -10.56 -4.05 -5.45
CA ALA A 34 -10.11 -5.27 -4.82
C ALA A 34 -8.88 -5.77 -5.61
N GLY A 35 -7.73 -5.85 -4.94
CA GLY A 35 -6.68 -6.78 -5.34
C GLY A 35 -5.44 -6.25 -6.08
N ASN A 36 -5.15 -4.95 -6.23
CA ASN A 36 -3.81 -4.50 -6.63
C ASN A 36 -3.54 -3.03 -6.23
N ALA A 37 -2.42 -2.79 -5.54
CA ALA A 37 -2.20 -1.56 -4.80
C ALA A 37 -1.26 -0.55 -5.47
N ARG A 38 -1.84 0.61 -5.84
CA ARG A 38 -1.19 1.93 -6.08
C ARG A 38 -2.21 3.09 -5.98
N LYS A 39 -3.14 3.12 -5.01
CA LYS A 39 -4.23 4.12 -5.05
C LYS A 39 -4.81 4.48 -3.68
N LEU A 40 -4.57 5.74 -3.29
CA LEU A 40 -5.09 6.54 -2.17
C LEU A 40 -5.41 5.77 -0.87
N ILE A 41 -4.54 5.97 0.14
CA ILE A 41 -4.67 5.63 1.57
C ILE A 41 -6.05 5.07 1.97
N LYS A 42 -6.11 3.78 2.31
CA LYS A 42 -7.28 3.24 3.02
C LYS A 42 -7.16 3.63 4.49
N SER A 43 -8.09 4.45 4.99
CA SER A 43 -8.25 4.72 6.43
C SER A 43 -9.70 4.53 6.83
N ASN A 44 -9.95 3.73 7.87
CA ASN A 44 -11.27 3.62 8.52
C ASN A 44 -11.36 4.49 9.79
N GLY A 45 -10.49 5.50 9.92
CA GLY A 45 -10.43 6.41 11.05
C GLY A 45 -9.51 5.99 12.21
N SER A 46 -8.81 4.84 12.14
CA SER A 46 -7.85 4.44 13.20
C SER A 46 -6.48 3.93 12.68
N SER A 47 -6.36 3.53 11.41
CA SER A 47 -5.06 3.23 10.80
C SER A 47 -5.08 3.51 9.30
N ALA A 48 -3.99 4.08 8.77
CA ALA A 48 -3.73 4.18 7.34
C ALA A 48 -2.90 2.96 6.90
N SER A 49 -3.42 2.11 6.01
CA SER A 49 -2.70 0.93 5.51
C SER A 49 -2.31 1.11 4.05
N TRP A 50 -1.00 1.06 3.78
CA TRP A 50 -0.44 0.90 2.44
C TRP A 50 -0.41 -0.59 2.13
N ASP A 51 -1.25 -1.03 1.19
CA ASP A 51 -1.14 -2.36 0.62
C ASP A 51 0.00 -2.33 -0.42
N PHE A 52 0.93 -3.28 -0.35
CA PHE A 52 1.94 -3.49 -1.39
C PHE A 52 1.61 -4.84 -2.04
N PRO A 53 1.52 -4.93 -3.38
CA PRO A 53 1.21 -6.20 -4.02
C PRO A 53 2.33 -7.20 -3.71
N THR A 54 2.00 -8.22 -2.92
CA THR A 54 2.89 -9.33 -2.57
C THR A 54 2.17 -10.63 -2.89
N THR A 55 2.88 -11.58 -3.51
CA THR A 55 2.38 -12.93 -3.73
C THR A 55 2.77 -13.80 -2.54
N GLN A 56 1.82 -14.54 -1.97
CA GLN A 56 2.08 -15.37 -0.78
C GLN A 56 2.22 -16.85 -1.15
N ILE A 57 3.22 -17.50 -0.57
CA ILE A 57 3.38 -18.96 -0.55
C ILE A 57 3.46 -19.41 0.92
N ALA A 58 3.04 -20.64 1.24
CA ALA A 58 2.93 -21.09 2.64
C ALA A 58 3.52 -22.49 2.89
N THR A 59 4.40 -22.95 1.99
CA THR A 59 5.05 -24.26 2.10
C THR A 59 6.47 -24.07 2.63
N GLY A 60 6.79 -24.74 3.73
CA GLY A 60 8.13 -24.67 4.35
C GLY A 60 9.24 -25.10 3.40
N GLY A 61 10.35 -24.37 3.43
CA GLY A 61 11.50 -24.57 2.56
C GLY A 61 11.26 -24.21 1.08
N SER A 62 10.06 -23.75 0.71
CA SER A 62 9.76 -23.44 -0.68
C SER A 62 10.37 -22.11 -1.10
N VAL A 63 11.09 -22.18 -2.22
CA VAL A 63 11.71 -21.04 -2.91
C VAL A 63 11.03 -20.90 -4.26
N PRO A 64 10.44 -19.73 -4.59
CA PRO A 64 9.84 -19.51 -5.90
C PRO A 64 10.92 -19.51 -6.99
N THR A 65 10.55 -19.95 -8.19
CA THR A 65 11.45 -19.96 -9.35
C THR A 65 11.39 -18.64 -10.09
N ALA A 66 12.43 -18.32 -10.87
CA ALA A 66 12.39 -17.16 -11.77
C ALA A 66 11.22 -17.24 -12.77
N ALA A 67 10.80 -18.44 -13.20
CA ALA A 67 9.69 -18.61 -14.11
C ALA A 67 8.31 -18.35 -13.46
N SER A 68 8.18 -18.58 -12.15
CA SER A 68 6.95 -18.36 -11.40
C SER A 68 6.80 -16.93 -10.87
N MET A 69 7.73 -16.03 -11.18
CA MET A 69 7.74 -14.64 -10.71
C MET A 69 7.91 -13.65 -11.87
N GLY A 70 7.19 -12.53 -11.81
CA GLY A 70 7.44 -11.33 -12.61
C GLY A 70 8.70 -10.59 -12.16
N LEU A 71 9.34 -9.82 -13.06
CA LEU A 71 10.48 -8.97 -12.69
C LEU A 71 10.04 -7.91 -11.67
N GLY A 72 10.80 -7.80 -10.57
CA GLY A 72 10.49 -6.90 -9.45
C GLY A 72 9.36 -7.38 -8.54
N GLU A 73 8.75 -8.54 -8.80
CA GLU A 73 7.74 -9.12 -7.92
C GLU A 73 8.37 -9.54 -6.58
N ILE A 74 7.65 -9.26 -5.50
CA ILE A 74 7.99 -9.70 -4.15
C ILE A 74 7.06 -10.87 -3.76
N VAL A 75 7.67 -12.00 -3.39
CA VAL A 75 6.97 -13.17 -2.87
C VAL A 75 7.30 -13.34 -1.39
N GLU A 76 6.27 -13.52 -0.56
CA GLU A 76 6.38 -13.82 0.85
C GLU A 76 6.12 -15.31 1.11
N ASN A 77 7.07 -15.99 1.74
CA ASN A 77 6.82 -17.30 2.34
C ASN A 77 6.38 -17.11 3.78
N THR A 78 5.08 -17.23 4.04
CA THR A 78 4.48 -17.03 5.37
C THR A 78 4.78 -18.17 6.34
N TYR A 79 5.26 -19.31 5.85
CA TYR A 79 5.73 -20.41 6.70
C TYR A 79 7.13 -20.13 7.26
N ASP A 80 8.05 -19.69 6.40
CA ASP A 80 9.47 -19.48 6.75
C ASP A 80 9.81 -18.02 7.11
N GLY A 81 8.89 -17.07 6.92
CA GLY A 81 9.12 -15.63 7.07
C GLY A 81 10.10 -15.05 6.04
N LYS A 82 10.30 -15.73 4.91
CA LYS A 82 11.26 -15.32 3.88
C LYS A 82 10.61 -14.45 2.81
N LEU A 83 11.31 -13.40 2.40
CA LEU A 83 10.93 -12.56 1.26
C LEU A 83 11.85 -12.82 0.07
N TYR A 84 11.27 -12.96 -1.11
CA TYR A 84 11.98 -13.21 -2.37
C TYR A 84 11.68 -12.11 -3.38
N ILE A 85 12.68 -11.63 -4.13
CA ILE A 85 12.50 -10.73 -5.27
C ILE A 85 13.16 -11.28 -6.52
N LYS A 86 12.49 -11.15 -7.66
CA LYS A 86 13.10 -11.45 -8.96
C LYS A 86 13.77 -10.20 -9.52
N LYS A 87 15.03 -10.35 -9.95
CA LYS A 87 15.79 -9.30 -10.65
C LYS A 87 16.36 -9.83 -11.97
N SER A 88 16.73 -8.90 -12.86
CA SER A 88 17.48 -9.21 -14.09
C SER A 88 18.72 -8.32 -14.18
N VAL A 89 19.89 -8.92 -14.46
CA VAL A 89 21.15 -8.20 -14.70
C VAL A 89 21.79 -8.79 -15.94
N GLY A 90 22.04 -7.94 -16.95
CA GLY A 90 22.61 -8.41 -18.22
C GLY A 90 21.77 -9.47 -18.92
N GLY A 91 20.44 -9.48 -18.71
CA GLY A 91 19.52 -10.47 -19.29
C GLY A 91 19.40 -11.78 -18.51
N VAL A 92 20.16 -11.98 -17.43
CA VAL A 92 20.05 -13.16 -16.56
C VAL A 92 19.11 -12.86 -15.41
N GLU A 93 18.05 -13.65 -15.29
CA GLU A 93 17.04 -13.52 -14.23
C GLU A 93 17.37 -14.40 -13.02
N THR A 94 17.36 -13.81 -11.83
CA THR A 94 17.64 -14.52 -10.57
C THR A 94 16.62 -14.16 -9.49
N VAL A 95 16.38 -15.11 -8.58
CA VAL A 95 15.57 -14.89 -7.37
C VAL A 95 16.51 -14.67 -6.20
N LEU A 96 16.38 -13.51 -5.55
CA LEU A 96 17.14 -13.13 -4.37
C LEU A 96 16.28 -13.25 -3.12
N VAL A 97 16.87 -13.70 -2.01
CA VAL A 97 16.23 -13.72 -0.67
C VAL A 97 16.61 -12.44 0.07
N LEU A 98 15.64 -11.67 0.57
CA LEU A 98 15.88 -10.41 1.30
C LEU A 98 15.86 -10.60 2.82
N VAL A 99 14.96 -11.46 3.30
CA VAL A 99 14.82 -11.78 4.72
C VAL A 99 14.96 -13.29 4.82
N ALA A 100 15.94 -13.75 5.58
CA ALA A 100 16.08 -15.14 5.96
C ALA A 100 16.05 -15.17 7.47
N GLN A 101 15.25 -16.06 8.07
CA GLN A 101 15.39 -16.40 9.49
C GLN A 101 16.88 -16.43 9.84
N ASN A 102 17.27 -15.69 10.89
CA ASN A 102 18.66 -15.48 11.28
C ASN A 102 19.48 -16.78 11.07
N PRO A 103 20.54 -16.77 10.24
CA PRO A 103 21.35 -17.97 9.98
C PRO A 103 21.93 -18.63 11.23
N LEU A 104 21.88 -17.94 12.38
CA LEU A 104 22.41 -18.37 13.68
C LEU A 104 21.35 -18.95 14.63
N GLY A 105 20.11 -19.20 14.18
CA GLY A 105 19.11 -19.98 14.92
C GLY A 105 18.51 -19.29 16.16
N THR A 106 18.81 -18.02 16.41
CA THR A 106 18.16 -17.25 17.48
C THR A 106 16.99 -16.45 16.90
N SER A 107 15.88 -16.41 17.65
CA SER A 107 14.66 -15.65 17.38
C SER A 107 14.84 -14.12 17.42
N ALA A 108 16.08 -13.64 17.27
CA ALA A 108 16.39 -12.22 17.21
C ALA A 108 15.98 -11.64 15.84
N PRO A 109 15.26 -10.50 15.80
CA PRO A 109 14.96 -9.79 14.57
C PRO A 109 16.25 -9.38 13.85
N MET A 110 16.34 -9.59 12.54
CA MET A 110 17.51 -9.20 11.71
C MET A 110 17.80 -7.68 11.70
N TRP A 111 16.90 -6.88 12.28
CA TRP A 111 16.99 -5.42 12.37
C TRP A 111 17.56 -4.90 13.69
N ASN A 112 18.16 -5.75 14.52
CA ASN A 112 18.76 -5.32 15.77
C ASN A 112 20.18 -5.87 15.87
N GLN A 113 21.19 -5.11 15.41
CA GLN A 113 22.51 -5.03 16.06
C GLN A 113 23.55 -4.15 15.37
N ASP A 114 23.35 -3.74 14.12
CA ASP A 114 24.34 -2.89 13.44
C ASP A 114 23.86 -1.45 13.31
N SER A 115 24.36 -0.59 14.21
CA SER A 115 24.06 0.84 14.24
C SER A 115 24.59 1.59 13.02
N SER A 116 25.45 0.98 12.19
CA SER A 116 25.97 1.61 10.97
C SER A 116 24.95 1.68 9.82
N TYR A 117 23.89 0.87 9.87
CA TYR A 117 22.78 0.88 8.89
C TYR A 117 21.55 1.65 9.36
N MET A 118 21.56 2.16 10.59
CA MET A 118 20.53 3.05 11.12
C MET A 118 20.91 4.48 10.76
N TRP A 119 19.96 5.27 10.27
CA TRP A 119 20.20 6.69 10.02
C TRP A 119 20.64 7.34 11.34
N SER A 120 21.87 7.85 11.41
CA SER A 120 22.31 8.64 12.55
C SER A 120 21.49 9.93 12.56
N GLN A 121 20.73 10.16 13.63
CA GLN A 121 20.18 11.49 13.90
C GLN A 121 21.30 12.49 14.13
#